data_AF-A0A171J6Z5-F1
#
_entry.id   AF-A0A171J6Z5-F1
#
_cell.length_a   1.000
_cell.length_b   1.000
_cell.length_c   1.000
_cell.angle_alpha   90.00
_cell.angle_beta   90.00
_cell.angle_gamma   90.00
#
_symmetry.space_group_name_H-M   'P 1'
#
loop_
_entity.id
_entity.type
_entity.pdbx_description
1 polymer ?
#
loop_
_entity_poly.entity_id
_entity_poly.type
_entity_poly.pdbx_seq_one_letter_code
_entity_poly.pdbx_strand_id
1 'polypeptide(L)'
;MKLYQGLTQVQVNEEMADDAPDFKITTDLVKPLHYAPSELYHYLDAVLKPGSRHDQNNLKYVTDAAFIGENFDFNSVPFTAKLKDFEAKMAFARNLVSDLNRHVAVNINTQDHTFELLFVD
;
A
#
# COMPACT_ATOMS: atom_id res chain seq x y z
N MET A 1 1.96 -10.60 -6.42
CA MET A 1 2.86 -9.42 -6.44
C MET A 1 2.48 -8.47 -7.58
N LYS A 2 1.41 -7.68 -7.45
CA LYS A 2 1.00 -6.72 -8.49
C LYS A 2 0.45 -5.40 -7.92
N LEU A 3 -0.29 -5.44 -6.80
CA LEU A 3 -0.84 -4.22 -6.21
C LEU A 3 0.23 -3.20 -5.82
N TYR A 4 1.26 -3.58 -5.05
CA TYR A 4 2.33 -2.63 -4.68
C TYR A 4 3.00 -1.97 -5.90
N GLN A 5 3.13 -2.70 -7.03
CA GLN A 5 3.69 -2.14 -8.28
C GLN A 5 2.73 -1.11 -8.87
N GLY A 6 1.44 -1.41 -8.92
CA GLY A 6 0.40 -0.46 -9.34
C GLY A 6 0.36 0.79 -8.48
N LEU A 7 0.54 0.67 -7.16
CA LEU A 7 0.52 1.80 -6.24
C LEU A 7 1.82 2.63 -6.28
N THR A 8 2.97 2.03 -6.58
CA THR A 8 4.26 2.76 -6.58
C THR A 8 4.65 3.34 -7.94
N GLN A 9 4.05 2.86 -9.03
CA GLN A 9 4.41 3.25 -10.39
C GLN A 9 3.40 4.18 -11.06
N VAL A 10 2.32 4.54 -10.38
CA VAL A 10 1.25 5.38 -10.91
C VAL A 10 1.18 6.68 -10.10
N GLN A 11 1.54 7.79 -10.75
CA GLN A 11 1.54 9.14 -10.19
C GLN A 11 0.70 10.07 -11.07
N VAL A 12 0.12 11.12 -10.46
CA VAL A 12 -0.42 12.28 -11.20
C VAL A 12 0.63 13.37 -11.14
N ASN A 13 1.28 13.67 -12.27
CA ASN A 13 2.39 14.63 -12.32
C ASN A 13 3.51 14.25 -11.34
N GLU A 14 3.59 14.90 -10.18
CA GLU A 14 4.60 14.69 -9.13
C GLU A 14 3.98 14.19 -7.81
N GLU A 15 2.66 14.00 -7.75
CA GLU A 15 1.92 13.60 -6.54
C GLU A 15 1.49 12.13 -6.62
N MET A 16 1.39 11.46 -5.46
CA MET A 16 0.80 10.13 -5.39
C MET A 16 -0.67 10.19 -5.80
N ALA A 17 -1.17 9.12 -6.40
CA ALA A 17 -2.54 9.09 -6.93
C ALA A 17 -3.63 9.31 -5.85
N ASP A 18 -3.34 9.03 -4.57
CA ASP A 18 -4.24 9.30 -3.45
C ASP A 18 -4.14 10.73 -2.90
N ASP A 19 -3.04 11.42 -3.14
CA ASP A 19 -2.81 12.80 -2.73
C ASP A 19 -3.24 13.82 -3.81
N ALA A 20 -3.48 13.36 -5.04
CA ALA A 20 -3.88 14.20 -6.16
C ALA A 20 -5.30 14.79 -5.95
N PRO A 21 -5.48 16.12 -5.81
CA PRO A 21 -6.73 16.72 -5.35
C PRO A 21 -7.92 16.55 -6.31
N ASP A 22 -7.63 16.40 -7.60
CA ASP A 22 -8.64 16.30 -8.66
C ASP A 22 -8.97 14.86 -9.06
N PHE A 23 -8.26 13.87 -8.51
CA PHE A 23 -8.48 12.47 -8.82
C PHE A 23 -9.00 11.69 -7.61
N LYS A 24 -9.90 10.72 -7.86
CA LYS A 24 -10.41 9.82 -6.83
C LYS A 24 -9.96 8.40 -7.08
N ILE A 25 -9.57 7.69 -6.02
CA ILE A 25 -9.33 6.25 -6.11
C ILE A 25 -10.64 5.50 -5.94
N THR A 26 -10.91 4.59 -6.85
CA THR A 26 -12.01 3.63 -6.76
C THR A 26 -11.46 2.22 -6.84
N THR A 27 -12.20 1.26 -6.29
CA THR A 27 -11.80 -0.15 -6.28
C THR A 27 -12.95 -1.01 -6.79
N ASP A 28 -12.66 -1.91 -7.72
CA ASP A 28 -13.56 -3.01 -8.07
C ASP A 28 -13.02 -4.30 -7.45
N LEU A 29 -13.77 -4.86 -6.50
CA LEU A 29 -13.29 -5.88 -5.57
C LEU A 29 -14.14 -7.15 -5.64
N VAL A 30 -13.52 -8.29 -5.97
CA VAL A 30 -14.12 -9.62 -5.79
C VAL A 30 -14.09 -10.05 -4.31
N LYS A 31 -13.02 -9.66 -3.60
CA LYS A 31 -12.81 -9.87 -2.16
C LYS A 31 -12.47 -8.53 -1.49
N PRO A 32 -12.91 -8.30 -0.23
CA PRO A 32 -12.59 -7.08 0.47
C PRO A 32 -11.08 -6.94 0.69
N LEU A 33 -10.58 -5.71 0.68
CA LEU A 33 -9.25 -5.39 1.21
C LEU A 33 -9.31 -5.32 2.73
N HIS A 34 -8.19 -5.65 3.38
CA HIS A 34 -8.04 -5.43 4.82
C HIS A 34 -7.77 -3.96 5.13
N TYR A 35 -7.12 -3.25 4.21
CA TYR A 35 -6.77 -1.83 4.33
C TYR A 35 -7.30 -1.01 3.15
N ALA A 36 -7.67 0.24 3.43
CA ALA A 36 -8.07 1.16 2.38
C ALA A 36 -6.88 1.47 1.45
N PRO A 37 -7.12 1.77 0.16
CA PRO A 37 -6.04 2.13 -0.76
C PRO A 37 -5.11 3.23 -0.24
N SER A 38 -5.65 4.28 0.39
CA SER A 38 -4.84 5.36 0.98
C SER A 38 -3.94 4.88 2.13
N GLU A 39 -4.40 3.95 2.96
CA GLU A 39 -3.56 3.33 4.00
C GLU A 39 -2.40 2.54 3.37
N LEU A 40 -2.64 1.86 2.25
CA LEU A 40 -1.62 1.14 1.50
C LEU A 40 -0.59 2.09 0.86
N TYR A 41 -1.04 3.20 0.26
CA TYR A 41 -0.16 4.24 -0.30
C TYR A 41 0.76 4.84 0.78
N HIS A 42 0.19 5.30 1.90
CA HIS A 42 0.99 5.87 2.98
C HIS A 42 1.96 4.86 3.61
N TYR A 43 1.58 3.59 3.71
CA TYR A 43 2.52 2.54 4.11
C TYR A 43 3.69 2.41 3.13
N LEU A 44 3.41 2.40 1.83
CA LEU A 44 4.43 2.27 0.79
C LEU A 44 5.36 3.49 0.77
N ASP A 45 4.85 4.72 0.93
CA ASP A 45 5.70 5.92 1.06
C ASP A 45 6.64 5.82 2.27
N ALA A 46 6.16 5.29 3.41
CA ALA A 46 6.99 5.15 4.61
C ALA A 46 8.17 4.17 4.45
N VAL A 47 8.07 3.17 3.56
CA VAL A 47 9.07 2.08 3.45
C VAL A 47 9.82 2.02 2.11
N LEU A 48 9.33 2.72 1.06
CA LEU A 48 9.92 2.68 -0.29
C LEU A 48 10.47 4.04 -0.77
N LYS A 49 10.22 5.15 -0.08
CA LYS A 49 10.65 6.49 -0.51
C LYS A 49 12.18 6.63 -0.61
N PRO A 50 12.72 7.37 -1.61
CA PRO A 50 14.14 7.73 -1.68
C PRO A 50 14.68 8.28 -0.34
N GLY A 51 15.67 7.59 0.25
CA GLY A 51 16.25 7.91 1.57
C GLY A 51 15.78 7.02 2.73
N SER A 52 14.71 6.23 2.54
CA SER A 52 14.33 5.16 3.47
C SER A 52 15.26 3.96 3.28
N ARG A 53 16.25 3.82 4.18
CA ARG A 53 17.20 2.69 4.34
C ARG A 53 17.27 1.69 3.16
N HIS A 54 17.71 2.17 1.99
CA HIS A 54 17.81 1.37 0.76
C HIS A 54 18.89 0.28 0.84
N ASP A 55 19.69 0.28 1.90
CA ASP A 55 20.66 -0.76 2.23
C ASP A 55 19.97 -2.04 2.75
N GLN A 56 18.69 -1.97 3.12
CA GLN A 56 17.89 -3.10 3.61
C GLN A 56 16.79 -3.50 2.63
N ASN A 57 17.14 -4.21 1.55
CA ASN A 57 16.24 -4.92 0.63
C ASN A 57 14.73 -4.57 0.78
N ASN A 58 14.35 -3.38 0.29
CA ASN A 58 13.05 -2.75 0.56
C ASN A 58 11.85 -3.61 0.14
N LEU A 59 12.07 -4.62 -0.72
CA LEU A 59 11.07 -5.59 -1.12
C LEU A 59 10.54 -6.42 0.06
N LYS A 60 11.35 -6.69 1.09
CA LYS A 60 10.88 -7.46 2.26
C LYS A 60 9.77 -6.74 3.01
N TYR A 61 9.75 -5.41 2.99
CA TYR A 61 8.67 -4.61 3.57
C TYR A 61 7.33 -4.72 2.81
N VAL A 62 7.30 -5.37 1.64
CA VAL A 62 6.06 -5.60 0.89
C VAL A 62 5.78 -7.07 0.60
N THR A 63 6.73 -7.97 0.88
CA THR A 63 6.59 -9.41 0.61
C THR A 63 6.66 -10.32 1.85
N ASP A 64 7.23 -9.87 2.96
CA ASP A 64 7.53 -10.74 4.12
C ASP A 64 6.89 -10.20 5.40
N ALA A 65 5.81 -10.85 5.83
CA ALA A 65 5.06 -10.43 7.01
C ALA A 65 5.85 -10.56 8.32
N ALA A 66 6.75 -11.55 8.43
CA ALA A 66 7.59 -11.70 9.63
C ALA A 66 8.61 -10.57 9.70
N PHE A 67 9.25 -10.27 8.56
CA PHE A 67 10.19 -9.16 8.48
C PHE A 67 9.52 -7.82 8.82
N ILE A 68 8.32 -7.54 8.29
CA ILE A 68 7.56 -6.33 8.61
C ILE A 68 7.24 -6.27 10.11
N GLY A 69 6.71 -7.34 10.70
CA GLY A 69 6.35 -7.38 12.12
C GLY A 69 7.53 -7.08 13.06
N GLU A 70 8.73 -7.47 12.67
CA GLU A 70 9.96 -7.27 13.45
C GLU A 70 10.67 -5.93 13.18
N ASN A 71 10.59 -5.41 11.95
CA ASN A 71 11.47 -4.32 11.48
C ASN A 71 10.74 -3.03 11.06
N PHE A 72 9.41 -3.05 10.96
CA PHE A 72 8.65 -1.84 10.64
C PHE A 72 8.49 -0.95 11.89
N ASP A 73 8.75 0.35 11.74
CA ASP A 73 8.39 1.32 12.77
C ASP A 73 6.89 1.61 12.69
N PHE A 74 6.12 0.93 13.53
CA PHE A 74 4.67 1.08 13.60
C PHE A 74 4.20 2.48 14.02
N ASN A 75 5.07 3.36 14.52
CA ASN A 75 4.72 4.75 14.82
C ASN A 75 4.96 5.70 13.64
N SER A 76 5.58 5.22 12.55
CA SER A 76 5.93 6.05 11.39
C SER A 76 4.70 6.51 10.58
N VAL A 77 3.58 5.76 10.63
CA VAL A 77 2.31 6.12 9.99
C VAL A 77 1.15 6.11 10.99
N PRO A 78 0.20 7.07 10.91
CA PRO A 78 -0.82 7.26 11.95
C PRO A 78 -1.70 6.03 12.22
N PHE A 79 -2.10 5.30 11.18
CA PHE A 79 -3.05 4.20 11.31
C PHE A 79 -2.46 2.95 11.97
N THR A 80 -1.13 2.78 11.92
CA THR A 80 -0.42 1.67 12.58
C THR A 80 0.03 2.01 14.00
N ALA A 81 0.07 3.30 14.37
CA ALA A 81 0.61 3.75 15.67
C ALA A 81 -0.14 3.16 16.88
N LYS A 82 -1.40 2.75 16.69
CA LYS A 82 -2.23 2.09 17.71
C LYS A 82 -1.85 0.62 17.96
N LEU A 83 -1.08 -0.01 17.08
CA LEU A 83 -0.70 -1.42 17.18
C LEU A 83 0.51 -1.58 18.13
N LYS A 84 0.26 -1.99 19.38
CA LYS A 84 1.31 -2.04 20.42
C LYS A 84 1.83 -3.44 20.69
N ASP A 85 0.96 -4.42 20.81
CA ASP A 85 1.34 -5.80 21.06
C ASP A 85 1.80 -6.54 19.79
N PHE A 86 2.51 -7.64 20.00
CA PHE A 86 3.11 -8.44 18.94
C PHE A 86 2.06 -9.09 18.02
N GLU A 87 0.96 -9.59 18.58
CA GLU A 87 -0.08 -10.27 17.80
C GLU A 87 -0.76 -9.32 16.82
N ALA A 88 -1.10 -8.11 17.27
CA ALA A 88 -1.69 -7.06 16.43
C ALA A 88 -0.75 -6.63 15.30
N LYS A 89 0.55 -6.49 15.59
CA LYS A 89 1.57 -6.16 14.58
C LYS A 89 1.73 -7.26 13.53
N MET A 90 1.73 -8.51 13.96
CA MET A 90 1.83 -9.66 13.07
C MET A 90 0.56 -9.86 12.23
N ALA A 91 -0.62 -9.66 12.82
CA ALA A 91 -1.88 -9.67 12.10
C ALA A 91 -1.90 -8.58 11.02
N PHE A 92 -1.44 -7.37 11.37
CA PHE A 92 -1.29 -6.29 10.40
C PHE A 92 -0.38 -6.68 9.24
N ALA A 93 0.82 -7.16 9.54
CA ALA A 93 1.80 -7.49 8.52
C ALA A 93 1.30 -8.59 7.56
N ARG A 94 0.59 -9.59 8.07
CA ARG A 94 0.00 -10.67 7.25
C ARG A 94 -1.09 -10.14 6.33
N ASN A 95 -2.01 -9.35 6.86
CA ASN A 95 -3.12 -8.77 6.10
C ASN A 95 -2.60 -7.80 5.03
N LEU A 96 -1.59 -7.00 5.37
CA LEU A 96 -0.93 -6.07 4.47
C LEU A 96 -0.28 -6.82 3.31
N VAL A 97 0.54 -7.83 3.60
CA VAL A 97 1.18 -8.65 2.56
C VAL A 97 0.17 -9.38 1.70
N SER A 98 -0.96 -9.82 2.28
CA SER A 98 -2.07 -10.40 1.54
C SER A 98 -2.64 -9.41 0.53
N ASP A 99 -2.97 -8.18 0.97
CA ASP A 99 -3.50 -7.12 0.10
C ASP A 99 -2.51 -6.71 -1.00
N LEU A 100 -1.25 -6.44 -0.65
CA LEU A 100 -0.20 -6.02 -1.60
C LEU A 100 0.13 -7.09 -2.64
N ASN A 101 -0.19 -8.35 -2.37
CA ASN A 101 0.04 -9.45 -3.29
C ASN A 101 -1.07 -9.67 -4.32
N ARG A 102 -2.26 -9.08 -4.12
CA ARG A 102 -3.42 -9.24 -4.99
C ARG A 102 -3.13 -8.83 -6.43
N HIS A 103 -3.82 -9.47 -7.37
CA HIS A 103 -3.73 -9.16 -8.79
C HIS A 103 -4.65 -7.98 -9.10
N VAL A 104 -4.05 -6.86 -9.50
CA VAL A 104 -4.76 -5.63 -9.87
C VAL A 104 -4.38 -5.22 -11.30
N ALA A 105 -5.33 -4.63 -12.00
CA ALA A 105 -5.11 -3.76 -13.15
C ALA A 105 -5.43 -2.33 -12.73
N VAL A 106 -4.59 -1.37 -13.13
CA VAL A 106 -4.84 0.05 -12.86
C VAL A 106 -5.38 0.70 -14.13
N ASN A 107 -6.54 1.31 -14.03
CA ASN A 107 -7.12 2.14 -15.10
C ASN A 107 -7.16 3.60 -14.67
N ILE A 108 -6.86 4.50 -15.61
CA ILE A 108 -6.96 5.95 -15.40
C ILE A 108 -8.12 6.42 -16.27
N ASN A 109 -9.24 6.76 -15.64
CA ASN A 109 -10.39 7.32 -16.32
C ASN A 109 -10.31 8.84 -16.23
N THR A 110 -9.91 9.45 -17.34
CA THR A 110 -9.73 10.90 -17.44
C THR A 110 -11.05 11.67 -17.61
N GLN A 111 -12.18 10.99 -17.82
CA GLN A 111 -13.49 11.66 -17.92
C GLN A 111 -14.07 11.90 -16.54
N ASP A 112 -13.99 10.89 -15.67
CA ASP A 112 -14.49 10.96 -14.29
C ASP A 112 -13.39 11.34 -13.28
N HIS A 113 -12.17 11.54 -13.76
CA HIS A 113 -10.96 11.75 -12.96
C HIS A 113 -10.80 10.68 -11.86
N THR A 114 -10.81 9.41 -12.26
CA THR A 114 -10.66 8.28 -11.34
C THR A 114 -9.43 7.44 -11.63
N PHE A 115 -8.76 7.01 -10.56
CA PHE A 115 -7.83 5.90 -10.52
C PHE A 115 -8.56 4.65 -10.09
N GLU A 116 -8.81 3.76 -11.03
CA GLU A 116 -9.61 2.57 -10.82
C GLU A 116 -8.67 1.39 -10.58
N LEU A 117 -8.70 0.85 -9.36
CA LEU A 117 -7.99 -0.37 -9.00
C LEU A 117 -8.93 -1.55 -9.24
N LEU A 118 -8.73 -2.25 -10.37
CA LEU A 118 -9.57 -3.35 -10.83
C LEU A 118 -8.95 -4.68 -10.41
N PHE A 119 -9.55 -5.38 -9.44
CA PHE A 119 -9.02 -6.64 -8.92
C PHE A 119 -9.63 -7.83 -9.66
N VAL A 120 -8.78 -8.81 -10.03
CA VAL A 120 -9.16 -9.95 -10.89
C VAL A 120 -8.95 -11.30 -10.20
N ASP A 121 -8.93 -11.32 -8.87
CA ASP A 121 -8.58 -12.46 -8.01
C ASP A 121 -9.76 -13.13 -7.28
#